data_AF-X1LKJ3-F1
#
_entry.id   AF-X1LKJ3-F1
#
_cell.length_a   1.000
_cell.length_b   1.000
_cell.length_c   1.000
_cell.angle_alpha   90.00
_cell.angle_beta   90.00
_cell.angle_gamma   90.00
#
_symmetry.space_group_name_H-M   'P 1'
#
loop_
_entity.id
_entity.type
_entity.pdbx_description
1 polymer ?
#
loop_
_entity_poly.entity_id
_entity_poly.type
_entity_poly.pdbx_seq_one_letter_code
_entity_poly.pdbx_strand_id
1 'polypeptide(L)'
;MLTIRRELKELSDLGEFGTEAIYRELVVRGVKKPPVVRTIGRILERRGALDGHKRVRRLPPPRGWHLPEVAERRVELDSFDVVEGLVIKGGIEVEVLNATSLHGGLVASFPMPSITAKVVVEALISHWSEVGL
;
A
#
# COMPACT_ATOMS: atom_id res chain seq x y z
N MET A 1 -2.96 -30.60 6.36
CA MET A 1 -2.40 -29.23 6.32
C MET A 1 -1.90 -28.87 4.93
N LEU A 2 -0.85 -29.51 4.40
CA LEU A 2 -0.36 -29.20 3.04
C LEU A 2 -1.40 -29.47 1.95
N THR A 3 -2.18 -30.54 2.07
CA THR A 3 -3.28 -30.84 1.16
C THR A 3 -4.35 -29.74 1.16
N ILE A 4 -4.82 -29.35 2.35
CA ILE A 4 -5.79 -28.24 2.52
C ILE A 4 -5.23 -26.92 1.96
N ARG A 5 -3.95 -26.63 2.21
CA ARG A 5 -3.28 -25.44 1.66
C ARG A 5 -3.29 -25.44 0.12
N ARG A 6 -3.02 -26.59 -0.51
CA ARG A 6 -3.05 -26.73 -1.97
C ARG A 6 -4.46 -26.55 -2.51
N GLU A 7 -5.45 -27.23 -1.91
CA GLU A 7 -6.86 -27.10 -2.28
C GLU A 7 -7.33 -25.64 -2.18
N LEU A 8 -7.04 -24.95 -1.07
CA LEU A 8 -7.37 -23.53 -0.91
C LEU A 8 -6.65 -22.65 -1.94
N LYS A 9 -5.41 -22.95 -2.31
CA LYS A 9 -4.68 -22.20 -3.33
C LYS A 9 -5.30 -22.36 -4.71
N GLU A 10 -5.84 -23.53 -5.01
CA GLU A 10 -6.41 -23.87 -6.32
C GLU A 10 -7.89 -23.48 -6.45
N LEU A 11 -8.64 -23.49 -5.35
CA LEU A 11 -10.10 -23.42 -5.36
C LEU A 11 -10.69 -22.24 -4.57
N SER A 12 -9.89 -21.47 -3.83
CA SER A 12 -10.40 -20.30 -3.11
C SER A 12 -10.66 -19.13 -4.06
N ASP A 13 -11.86 -18.55 -4.00
CA ASP A 13 -12.26 -17.38 -4.78
C ASP A 13 -11.34 -16.17 -4.58
N LEU A 14 -10.78 -16.02 -3.38
CA LEU A 14 -9.89 -14.91 -3.00
C LEU A 14 -8.42 -15.30 -2.96
N GLY A 15 -8.08 -16.55 -3.31
CA GLY A 15 -6.71 -17.06 -3.23
C GLY A 15 -6.14 -17.08 -1.82
N GLU A 16 -6.97 -17.25 -0.79
CA GLU A 16 -6.52 -17.30 0.61
C GLU A 16 -6.09 -18.72 1.00
N PHE A 17 -4.80 -18.96 1.19
CA PHE A 17 -4.25 -20.27 1.59
C PHE A 17 -3.28 -20.19 2.79
N GLY A 18 -3.38 -19.10 3.56
CA GLY A 18 -2.60 -18.86 4.77
C GLY A 18 -3.04 -19.70 5.97
N THR A 19 -2.34 -19.54 7.09
CA THR A 19 -2.56 -20.28 8.34
C THR A 19 -4.00 -20.15 8.86
N GLU A 20 -4.55 -18.95 8.82
CA GLU A 20 -5.92 -18.62 9.23
C GLU A 20 -6.97 -19.22 8.28
N ALA A 21 -6.70 -19.22 6.97
CA ALA A 21 -7.57 -19.85 5.98
C ALA A 21 -7.64 -21.38 6.22
N ILE A 22 -6.49 -22.01 6.46
CA ILE A 22 -6.42 -23.44 6.78
C ILE A 22 -7.12 -23.74 8.11
N TYR A 23 -6.99 -22.87 9.12
CA TYR A 23 -7.70 -23.05 10.39
C TYR A 23 -9.22 -23.01 10.18
N ARG A 24 -9.73 -22.00 9.48
CA ARG A 24 -11.17 -21.89 9.15
C ARG A 24 -11.66 -23.12 8.40
N GLU A 25 -10.90 -23.58 7.41
CA GLU A 25 -11.26 -24.75 6.62
C GLU A 25 -11.30 -26.05 7.44
N LEU A 26 -10.39 -26.23 8.42
CA LEU A 26 -10.43 -27.38 9.33
C LEU A 26 -11.68 -27.37 10.23
N VAL A 27 -12.10 -26.19 10.66
CA VAL A 27 -13.32 -26.02 11.46
C VAL A 27 -14.54 -26.37 10.60
N VAL A 28 -14.61 -25.87 9.37
CA VAL A 28 -15.69 -26.18 8.41
C VAL A 28 -15.76 -27.69 8.13
N ARG A 29 -14.62 -28.38 8.01
CA ARG A 29 -14.56 -29.84 7.83
C ARG A 29 -14.85 -30.66 9.10
N GLY A 30 -15.21 -30.02 10.21
CA GLY A 30 -15.64 -30.70 11.44
C GLY A 30 -14.51 -31.37 12.22
N VAL A 31 -13.26 -30.93 12.07
CA VAL A 31 -12.14 -31.45 12.86
C VAL A 31 -12.36 -31.08 14.33
N LYS A 32 -12.57 -32.07 15.22
CA LYS A 32 -12.96 -31.85 16.62
C LYS A 32 -12.00 -30.98 17.45
N LYS A 33 -10.70 -31.01 17.15
CA LYS A 33 -9.65 -30.23 17.83
C LYS A 33 -8.64 -29.75 16.80
N PRO A 34 -8.97 -28.73 15.99
CA PRO A 34 -8.04 -28.23 15.00
C PRO A 34 -6.83 -27.64 15.72
N PRO A 35 -5.60 -27.87 15.24
CA PRO A 35 -4.43 -27.21 15.80
C PRO A 35 -4.64 -25.70 15.77
N VAL A 36 -4.23 -25.00 16.84
CA VAL A 36 -4.28 -23.54 16.85
C VAL A 36 -3.47 -22.97 15.69
N VAL A 37 -3.87 -21.80 15.20
CA VAL A 37 -3.22 -21.07 14.09
C VAL A 37 -1.69 -21.11 14.20
N ARG A 38 -1.13 -20.74 15.36
CA ARG A 38 0.33 -20.77 15.59
C ARG A 38 0.98 -22.14 15.30
N THR A 39 0.30 -23.23 15.64
CA THR A 39 0.77 -24.60 15.38
C THR A 39 0.68 -24.96 13.91
N ILE A 40 -0.39 -24.54 13.22
CA ILE A 40 -0.50 -24.69 11.76
C ILE A 40 0.66 -23.95 11.08
N GLY A 41 0.94 -22.71 11.48
CA GLY A 41 2.06 -21.93 10.95
C GLY A 41 3.41 -22.61 11.14
N ARG A 42 3.69 -23.16 12.33
CA ARG A 42 4.91 -23.94 12.60
C ARG A 42 5.02 -25.22 11.76
N ILE A 43 3.89 -25.90 11.53
CA ILE A 43 3.87 -27.09 10.67
C ILE A 43 4.20 -26.70 9.22
N LEU A 44 3.63 -25.60 8.73
CA LEU A 44 3.93 -25.09 7.38
C LEU A 44 5.39 -24.66 7.24
N GLU A 45 5.93 -23.94 8.23
CA GLU A 45 7.33 -23.51 8.27
C GLU A 45 8.28 -24.70 8.20
N ARG A 46 8.08 -25.71 9.04
CA ARG A 46 8.90 -26.95 9.05
C ARG A 46 8.83 -27.73 7.76
N ARG A 47 7.73 -27.58 7.00
CA ARG A 47 7.52 -28.25 5.71
C ARG A 47 8.01 -27.40 4.53
N GLY A 48 8.62 -26.23 4.78
CA GLY A 48 9.06 -25.32 3.72
C GLY A 48 7.92 -24.76 2.88
N ALA A 49 6.69 -24.79 3.41
CA ALA A 49 5.48 -24.46 2.67
C ALA A 49 5.02 -23.02 2.90
N LEU A 50 5.79 -22.19 3.61
CA LEU A 50 5.54 -20.77 3.74
C LEU A 50 6.32 -20.03 2.66
N ASP A 51 5.63 -19.20 1.89
CA ASP A 51 6.24 -18.40 0.80
C ASP A 51 7.09 -17.23 1.36
N GLY A 52 7.07 -17.02 2.68
CA GLY A 52 7.79 -15.95 3.33
C GLY A 52 9.25 -16.30 3.58
N HIS A 53 10.16 -15.69 2.83
CA HIS A 53 11.49 -15.41 3.38
C HIS A 53 11.30 -14.66 4.71
N LYS A 54 12.04 -15.05 5.76
CA LYS A 54 12.02 -14.32 7.04
C LYS A 54 12.21 -12.84 6.73
N ARG A 55 11.20 -12.02 7.01
CA ARG A 55 11.27 -10.57 6.76
C ARG A 55 12.39 -10.01 7.63
N VAL A 56 13.54 -9.74 7.03
CA VAL A 56 14.60 -8.98 7.67
C VAL A 56 14.12 -7.53 7.73
N ARG A 57 13.72 -7.08 8.91
CA ARG A 57 13.38 -5.67 9.13
C ARG A 57 14.67 -4.88 9.19
N ARG A 58 15.02 -4.22 8.09
CA ARG A 58 16.03 -3.15 8.07
C ARG A 58 15.33 -1.83 8.34
N LEU A 59 16.03 -0.89 8.96
CA LEU A 59 15.54 0.49 9.00
C LEU A 59 15.35 0.98 7.56
N PRO A 60 14.28 1.72 7.27
CA PRO A 60 14.16 2.35 5.96
C PRO A 60 15.32 3.34 5.77
N PRO A 61 15.75 3.56 4.52
CA PRO A 61 16.73 4.60 4.26
C PRO A 61 16.19 5.97 4.69
N PRO A 62 17.06 6.95 4.98
CA PRO A 62 16.64 8.32 5.28
C PRO A 62 15.77 8.92 4.17
N ARG A 63 14.95 9.92 4.52
CA ARG A 63 14.16 10.67 3.53
C ARG A 63 15.10 11.29 2.50
N GLY A 64 14.76 11.15 1.22
CA GLY A 64 15.55 11.73 0.13
C GLY A 64 16.89 11.04 -0.11
N TRP A 65 17.15 9.85 0.44
CA TRP A 65 18.47 9.18 0.39
C TRP A 65 19.13 9.05 -0.99
N HIS A 66 18.34 9.09 -2.07
CA HIS A 66 18.81 8.98 -3.45
C HIS A 66 19.17 10.34 -4.08
N LEU A 67 18.88 11.44 -3.40
CA LEU A 67 19.14 12.82 -3.82
C LEU A 67 19.93 13.53 -2.70
N PRO A 68 21.27 13.65 -2.81
CA PRO A 68 22.12 14.14 -1.73
C PRO A 68 21.67 15.48 -1.14
N GLU A 69 21.26 16.45 -1.98
CA GLU A 69 20.84 17.76 -1.50
C GLU A 69 19.53 17.72 -0.70
N VAL A 70 18.60 16.83 -1.09
CA VAL A 70 17.35 16.58 -0.38
C VAL A 70 17.67 15.86 0.94
N ALA A 71 18.52 14.85 0.92
CA ALA A 71 18.93 14.11 2.12
C ALA A 71 19.61 15.02 3.15
N GLU A 72 20.42 15.97 2.68
CA GLU A 72 21.10 16.99 3.48
C GLU A 72 20.19 18.17 3.87
N ARG A 73 18.91 18.14 3.46
CA ARG A 73 17.92 19.21 3.71
C ARG A 73 18.34 20.60 3.18
N ARG A 74 19.19 20.62 2.16
CA ARG A 74 19.58 21.86 1.46
C ARG A 74 18.49 22.33 0.51
N VAL A 75 17.68 21.40 0.01
CA VAL A 75 16.52 21.65 -0.84
C VAL A 75 15.31 20.88 -0.33
N GLU A 76 14.13 21.39 -0.63
CA GLU A 76 12.87 20.69 -0.42
C GLU A 76 12.52 19.83 -1.65
N LEU A 77 11.75 18.76 -1.45
CA LEU A 77 11.20 17.95 -2.52
C LEU A 77 9.69 17.86 -2.38
N ASP A 78 8.97 18.40 -3.36
CA ASP A 78 7.52 18.21 -3.47
C ASP A 78 7.20 16.99 -4.33
N SER A 79 6.26 16.18 -3.84
CA SER A 79 5.70 15.04 -4.54
C SER A 79 4.25 15.36 -4.91
N PHE A 80 3.92 15.16 -6.18
CA PHE A 80 2.58 15.38 -6.71
C PHE A 80 2.01 14.06 -7.26
N ASP A 81 0.74 13.82 -7.01
CA ASP A 81 0.03 12.64 -7.48
C ASP A 81 -1.44 12.97 -7.79
N VAL A 82 -2.04 12.22 -8.71
CA VAL A 82 -3.43 12.41 -9.12
C VAL A 82 -4.28 11.27 -8.61
N VAL A 83 -5.36 11.61 -7.90
CA VAL A 83 -6.43 10.66 -7.59
C VAL A 83 -7.53 10.84 -8.63
N GLU A 84 -7.72 9.82 -9.45
CA GLU A 84 -8.71 9.79 -10.54
C GLU A 84 -9.96 8.99 -10.18
N GLY A 85 -11.02 9.13 -10.98
CA GLY A 85 -12.23 8.32 -10.87
C GLY A 85 -13.06 8.55 -9.61
N LEU A 86 -12.94 9.73 -8.96
CA LEU A 86 -13.75 10.07 -7.80
C LEU A 86 -15.12 10.56 -8.27
N VAL A 87 -16.14 9.73 -8.06
CA VAL A 87 -17.53 10.10 -8.38
C VAL A 87 -18.22 10.59 -7.11
N ILE A 88 -18.60 11.88 -7.08
CA ILE A 88 -19.41 12.42 -5.99
C ILE A 88 -20.84 11.87 -6.14
N LYS A 89 -21.42 11.34 -5.06
CA LYS A 89 -22.78 10.78 -5.08
C LYS A 89 -23.79 11.85 -5.55
N GLY A 90 -24.42 11.61 -6.70
CA GLY A 90 -25.37 12.54 -7.32
C GLY A 90 -24.71 13.79 -7.94
N GLY A 91 -23.39 13.79 -8.07
CA GLY A 91 -22.59 14.88 -8.61
C GLY A 91 -21.77 14.46 -9.83
N ILE A 92 -20.72 15.23 -10.08
CA ILE A 92 -19.79 15.02 -11.19
C ILE A 92 -18.64 14.09 -10.78
N GLU A 93 -17.97 13.55 -11.79
CA GLU A 93 -16.64 13.00 -11.65
C GLU A 93 -15.64 14.13 -11.37
N VAL A 94 -14.72 13.85 -10.45
CA VAL A 94 -13.67 14.76 -10.00
C VAL A 94 -12.36 14.00 -9.98
N GLU A 95 -11.31 14.68 -10.39
CA GLU A 95 -9.93 14.26 -10.20
C GLU A 95 -9.27 15.25 -9.23
N VAL A 96 -8.30 14.78 -8.46
CA VAL A 96 -7.63 15.62 -7.46
C VAL A 96 -6.12 15.49 -7.61
N LEU A 97 -5.47 16.59 -7.99
CA LEU A 97 -4.02 16.70 -7.89
C LEU A 97 -3.65 17.05 -6.45
N ASN A 98 -2.92 16.16 -5.79
CA ASN A 98 -2.44 16.36 -4.43
C ASN A 98 -0.94 16.64 -4.43
N ALA A 99 -0.48 17.40 -3.44
CA ALA A 99 0.91 17.71 -3.21
C ALA A 99 1.31 17.40 -1.77
N THR A 100 2.54 16.95 -1.57
CA THR A 100 3.18 16.94 -0.25
C THR A 100 4.69 17.19 -0.35
N SER A 101 5.22 18.03 0.53
CA SER A 101 6.67 18.24 0.66
C SER A 101 7.30 17.24 1.63
N LEU A 102 8.53 16.82 1.34
CA LEU A 102 9.20 15.74 2.06
C LEU A 102 9.66 16.13 3.47
N HIS A 103 10.20 17.34 3.66
CA HIS A 103 10.70 17.81 4.95
C HIS A 103 9.74 18.79 5.63
N GLY A 104 9.23 19.77 4.89
CA GLY A 104 8.34 20.82 5.38
C GLY A 104 6.93 20.35 5.72
N GLY A 105 6.48 19.22 5.16
CA GLY A 105 5.12 18.72 5.36
C GLY A 105 4.02 19.64 4.81
N LEU A 106 4.38 20.60 3.96
CA LEU A 106 3.46 21.37 3.13
C LEU A 106 2.56 20.42 2.33
N VAL A 107 1.28 20.77 2.23
CA VAL A 107 0.27 20.00 1.51
C VAL A 107 -0.54 20.91 0.61
N ALA A 108 -1.00 20.38 -0.51
CA ALA A 108 -1.98 21.06 -1.36
C ALA A 108 -2.91 20.04 -2.00
N SER A 109 -4.11 20.50 -2.38
CA SER A 109 -5.11 19.68 -3.04
C SER A 109 -5.89 20.54 -4.02
N PHE A 110 -5.90 20.14 -5.29
CA PHE A 110 -6.53 20.85 -6.39
C PHE A 110 -7.59 19.96 -7.03
N PRO A 111 -8.85 19.99 -6.53
CA PRO A 111 -9.95 19.25 -7.11
C PRO A 111 -10.41 19.89 -8.41
N MET A 112 -10.56 19.09 -9.46
CA MET A 112 -10.88 19.57 -10.80
C MET A 112 -11.70 18.54 -11.59
N PRO A 113 -12.42 18.96 -12.64
CA PRO A 113 -13.16 18.02 -13.50
C PRO A 113 -12.27 17.06 -14.31
N SER A 114 -11.03 17.47 -14.62
CA SER A 114 -10.05 16.69 -15.38
C SER A 114 -8.65 17.28 -15.24
N ILE A 115 -7.63 16.46 -15.01
CA ILE A 115 -6.24 16.88 -14.90
C ILE A 115 -5.57 16.84 -16.27
N THR A 116 -5.03 17.98 -16.68
CA THR A 116 -4.22 18.10 -17.89
C THR A 116 -2.85 18.69 -17.54
N ALA A 117 -1.84 18.45 -18.37
CA ALA A 117 -0.50 19.00 -18.16
C ALA A 117 -0.51 20.54 -17.96
N LYS A 118 -1.37 21.26 -18.68
CA LYS A 118 -1.53 22.71 -18.52
C LYS A 118 -1.94 23.07 -17.09
N VAL A 119 -2.98 22.42 -16.58
CA VAL A 119 -3.48 22.78 -15.25
C VAL A 119 -2.57 22.27 -14.14
N VAL A 120 -1.87 21.14 -14.35
CA VAL A 120 -0.80 20.73 -13.43
C VAL A 120 0.23 21.85 -13.28
N VAL A 121 0.75 22.39 -14.39
CA VAL A 121 1.72 23.49 -14.34
C VAL A 121 1.17 24.73 -13.63
N GLU A 122 -0.09 25.10 -13.89
CA GLU A 122 -0.76 26.22 -13.19
C GLU A 122 -0.86 25.97 -11.68
N ALA A 123 -1.22 24.75 -11.27
CA ALA A 123 -1.30 24.35 -9.86
C ALA A 123 0.08 24.33 -9.18
N LEU A 124 1.13 23.84 -9.87
CA LEU A 124 2.51 23.86 -9.36
C LEU A 124 2.99 25.28 -9.10
N ILE A 125 2.82 26.17 -10.08
CA ILE A 125 3.21 27.58 -9.96
C ILE A 125 2.45 28.25 -8.82
N SER A 126 1.14 27.99 -8.71
CA SER A 126 0.31 28.51 -7.62
C SER A 126 0.80 28.02 -6.26
N HIS A 127 1.03 26.71 -6.11
CA HIS A 127 1.49 26.11 -4.85
C HIS A 127 2.82 26.72 -4.41
N TRP A 128 3.79 26.74 -5.31
CA TRP A 128 5.12 27.24 -5.01
C TRP A 128 5.13 28.73 -4.71
N SER A 129 4.35 29.54 -5.44
CA SER A 129 4.23 30.98 -5.17
C SER A 129 3.66 31.26 -3.78
N GLU A 130 2.73 30.43 -3.29
CA GLU A 130 2.15 30.57 -1.95
C GLU A 130 3.16 30.30 -0.83
N VAL A 131 4.05 29.33 -1.05
CA VAL A 131 5.05 28.89 -0.05
C VAL A 131 6.41 29.56 -0.21
N GLY A 132 6.51 30.52 -1.13
CA GLY A 132 7.68 31.39 -1.27
C GLY A 132 8.75 30.88 -2.22
N LEU A 133 8.36 30.42 -3.41
CA LEU A 133 9.23 30.38 -4.59
C LEU A 133 10.15 31.60 -4.66
#